data_AF-X6NN56-F1
#
_entry.id   AF-X6NN56-F1
#
_cell.length_a   1.000
_cell.length_b   1.000
_cell.length_c   1.000
_cell.angle_alpha   90.00
_cell.angle_beta   90.00
_cell.angle_gamma   90.00
#
_symmetry.space_group_name_H-M   'P 1'
#
loop_
_entity.id
_entity.type
_entity.pdbx_description
1 polymer ?
#
loop_
_entity_poly.entity_id
_entity_poly.type
_entity_poly.pdbx_seq_one_letter_code
_entity_poly.pdbx_strand_id
1 'polypeptide(L)'
;MIPHLTKYGKTILDQVHHKFPLKLPPRLVLITDLDHTLLGVSANESMEQAQANLQVDFFISIKNKYAPNNSILVYATGRSMTRYEMATKEYPNLLKPDILICKDGVEIFWFNKHLAQLVQEKPVPGFGNSIFYFYFFFNYCYEMKFDNGTEPHQFLWLDRGWDATLQADWNQEFAESLHHEWKQNHKLAALPAGSDFLEPFRIAVMTFTMEEAISAQEFFLKRVEEYNLQIEKELNAMSPLQRKKSTKHPMKIHAFYCIERASNNWWACICPAHAGKGCAVEWIRKRLHHKNGENFVVCGDSGNDISMLSLPNYHAVIVRNCSRELQDYYEAHGELKGQYMYLTKANRTHGVMEGLEYFGHRISKSWTISEN
;
A
#
# COMPACT_ATOMS: atom_id res chain seq x y z
N MET A 1 6.48 13.59 -27.17
CA MET A 1 7.07 14.24 -25.97
C MET A 1 8.08 13.27 -25.37
N ILE A 2 9.25 13.76 -24.98
CA ILE A 2 10.24 12.97 -24.23
C ILE A 2 9.65 12.71 -22.83
N PRO A 3 9.73 11.49 -22.26
CA PRO A 3 9.24 11.25 -20.90
C PRO A 3 9.99 12.17 -19.92
N HIS A 4 9.25 12.94 -19.12
CA HIS A 4 9.84 13.75 -18.06
C HIS A 4 9.97 12.90 -16.78
N LEU A 5 11.14 12.96 -16.15
CA LEU A 5 11.34 12.46 -14.80
C LEU A 5 10.84 13.52 -13.81
N THR A 6 9.90 13.13 -12.95
CA THR A 6 9.42 13.96 -11.84
C THR A 6 9.92 13.39 -10.53
N LYS A 7 9.69 14.09 -9.42
CA LYS A 7 9.92 13.52 -8.08
C LYS A 7 9.05 12.29 -7.75
N TYR A 8 8.06 11.99 -8.60
CA TYR A 8 7.20 10.81 -8.48
C TYR A 8 7.54 9.70 -9.48
N GLY A 9 8.60 9.87 -10.26
CA GLY A 9 9.01 8.91 -11.30
C GLY A 9 8.71 9.38 -12.73
N LYS A 10 8.87 8.46 -13.67
CA LYS A 10 8.79 8.70 -15.11
C LYS A 10 7.33 8.77 -15.57
N THR A 11 6.97 9.86 -16.22
CA THR A 11 5.57 10.26 -16.56
C THR A 11 5.00 9.61 -17.82
N ILE A 12 5.58 8.50 -18.29
CA ILE A 12 5.14 7.90 -19.56
C ILE A 12 3.68 7.43 -19.52
N LEU A 13 3.19 7.01 -18.34
CA LEU A 13 1.81 6.57 -18.17
C LEU A 13 0.82 7.72 -18.39
N ASP A 14 1.16 8.95 -17.98
CA ASP A 14 0.34 10.13 -18.27
C ASP A 14 0.13 10.30 -19.78
N GLN A 15 1.18 10.06 -20.57
CA GLN A 15 1.11 10.15 -22.03
C GLN A 15 0.28 9.02 -22.64
N VAL A 16 0.44 7.79 -22.13
CA VAL A 16 -0.33 6.63 -22.58
C VAL A 16 -1.82 6.83 -22.27
N HIS A 17 -2.16 7.23 -21.04
CA HIS A 17 -3.53 7.42 -20.60
C HIS A 17 -4.19 8.66 -21.21
N HIS A 18 -3.42 9.67 -21.61
CA HIS A 18 -3.96 10.75 -22.45
C HIS A 18 -4.44 10.22 -23.81
N LYS A 19 -3.69 9.30 -24.44
CA LYS A 19 -4.07 8.68 -25.71
C LYS A 19 -5.14 7.59 -25.55
N PHE A 20 -5.11 6.87 -24.43
CA PHE A 20 -6.00 5.76 -24.10
C PHE A 20 -6.60 5.99 -22.69
N PRO A 21 -7.64 6.82 -22.56
CA PRO A 21 -8.22 7.16 -21.26
C PRO A 21 -8.73 5.94 -20.50
N LEU A 22 -8.43 5.90 -19.20
CA LEU A 22 -8.87 4.86 -18.27
C LEU A 22 -10.39 4.87 -18.09
N LYS A 23 -10.96 3.70 -17.77
CA LYS A 23 -12.40 3.51 -17.52
C LYS A 23 -12.58 2.61 -16.30
N LEU A 24 -13.65 2.86 -15.54
CA LEU A 24 -14.06 2.00 -14.43
C LEU A 24 -15.05 0.90 -14.88
N PRO A 25 -14.89 -0.35 -14.40
CA PRO A 25 -13.70 -0.86 -13.73
C PRO A 25 -12.52 -1.06 -14.72
N PRO A 26 -11.26 -0.89 -14.29
CA PRO A 26 -10.08 -1.29 -15.07
C PRO A 26 -10.14 -2.78 -15.48
N ARG A 27 -9.43 -3.15 -16.54
CA ARG A 27 -9.34 -4.56 -16.98
C ARG A 27 -8.31 -5.35 -16.19
N LEU A 28 -7.27 -4.68 -15.71
CA LEU A 28 -6.20 -5.24 -14.91
C LEU A 28 -5.71 -4.18 -13.91
N VAL A 29 -5.46 -4.61 -12.69
CA VAL A 29 -4.86 -3.81 -11.63
C VAL A 29 -3.60 -4.54 -11.17
N LEU A 30 -2.43 -4.05 -11.60
CA LEU A 30 -1.15 -4.58 -11.12
C LEU A 30 -0.73 -3.81 -9.88
N ILE A 31 -0.61 -4.51 -8.76
CA ILE A 31 -0.15 -3.98 -7.49
C ILE A 31 1.15 -4.69 -7.15
N THR A 32 2.22 -3.93 -6.98
CA THR A 32 3.51 -4.51 -6.60
C THR A 32 4.10 -3.75 -5.43
N ASP A 33 4.65 -4.49 -4.48
CA ASP A 33 5.63 -3.90 -3.58
C ASP A 33 6.88 -3.44 -4.37
N LEU A 34 7.66 -2.55 -3.76
CA LEU A 34 8.86 -2.00 -4.36
C LEU A 34 10.11 -2.73 -3.91
N ASP A 35 10.49 -2.65 -2.64
CA ASP A 35 11.80 -3.08 -2.18
C ASP A 35 11.92 -4.60 -2.22
N HIS A 36 12.92 -5.13 -2.96
CA HIS A 36 13.11 -6.57 -3.19
C HIS A 36 11.98 -7.29 -3.94
N THR A 37 10.86 -6.62 -4.24
CA THR A 37 9.80 -7.13 -5.11
C THR A 37 9.94 -6.62 -6.54
N LEU A 38 10.01 -5.30 -6.74
CA LEU A 38 10.25 -4.69 -8.06
C LEU A 38 11.66 -4.11 -8.17
N LEU A 39 12.21 -3.60 -7.06
CA LEU A 39 13.48 -2.90 -6.98
C LEU A 39 14.53 -3.72 -6.22
N GLY A 40 15.76 -3.22 -6.28
CA GLY A 40 16.90 -3.80 -5.61
C GLY A 40 17.77 -4.62 -6.54
N VAL A 41 18.92 -5.01 -6.02
CA VAL A 41 19.99 -5.64 -6.78
C VAL A 41 20.28 -7.02 -6.21
N SER A 42 20.46 -8.03 -7.06
CA SER A 42 20.94 -9.34 -6.62
C SER A 42 22.45 -9.35 -6.39
N ALA A 43 22.98 -10.33 -5.65
CA ALA A 43 24.42 -10.40 -5.35
C ALA A 43 25.33 -10.42 -6.60
N ASN A 44 24.79 -10.83 -7.75
CA ASN A 44 25.52 -10.95 -9.02
C ASN A 44 25.06 -9.92 -10.07
N GLU A 45 24.35 -8.88 -9.66
CA GLU A 45 23.79 -7.84 -10.53
C GLU A 45 24.36 -6.49 -10.13
N SER A 46 24.58 -5.59 -11.09
CA SER A 46 24.93 -4.19 -10.82
C SER A 46 23.67 -3.32 -10.75
N MET A 47 23.79 -2.12 -10.17
CA MET A 47 22.67 -1.17 -10.17
C MET A 47 22.25 -0.78 -11.59
N GLU A 48 23.21 -0.64 -12.52
CA GLU A 48 22.94 -0.37 -13.93
C GLU A 48 22.15 -1.51 -14.58
N GLN A 49 22.49 -2.76 -14.28
CA GLN A 49 21.75 -3.93 -14.77
C GLN A 49 20.33 -3.97 -14.21
N ALA A 50 20.16 -3.73 -12.89
CA ALA A 50 18.83 -3.67 -12.28
C ALA A 50 17.96 -2.55 -12.91
N GLN A 51 18.54 -1.38 -13.18
CA GLN A 51 17.86 -0.30 -13.88
C GLN A 51 17.53 -0.63 -15.34
N ALA A 52 18.40 -1.37 -16.02
CA ALA A 52 18.15 -1.84 -17.38
C ALA A 52 16.98 -2.84 -17.40
N ASN A 53 16.93 -3.79 -16.47
CA ASN A 53 15.84 -4.77 -16.35
C ASN A 53 14.50 -4.06 -16.07
N LEU A 54 14.49 -3.08 -15.15
CA LEU A 54 13.31 -2.24 -14.90
C LEU A 54 12.83 -1.50 -16.16
N GLN A 55 13.76 -1.04 -17.00
CA GLN A 55 13.45 -0.34 -18.24
C GLN A 55 13.01 -1.30 -19.36
N VAL A 56 13.62 -2.47 -19.51
CA VAL A 56 13.38 -3.39 -20.63
C VAL A 56 12.18 -4.28 -20.37
N ASP A 57 12.05 -4.86 -19.19
CA ASP A 57 11.00 -5.84 -18.93
C ASP A 57 9.73 -5.18 -18.41
N PHE A 58 9.87 -4.33 -17.40
CA PHE A 58 8.72 -3.72 -16.73
C PHE A 58 8.20 -2.51 -17.50
N PHE A 59 9.03 -1.47 -17.69
CA PHE A 59 8.60 -0.23 -18.31
C PHE A 59 8.03 -0.44 -19.72
N ILE A 60 8.72 -1.18 -20.59
CA ILE A 60 8.27 -1.39 -21.99
C ILE A 60 6.95 -2.17 -22.00
N SER A 61 6.85 -3.25 -21.23
CA SER A 61 5.65 -4.08 -21.18
C SER A 61 4.46 -3.29 -20.64
N ILE A 62 4.62 -2.60 -19.51
CA ILE A 62 3.56 -1.77 -18.94
C ILE A 62 3.11 -0.70 -19.95
N LYS A 63 4.05 0.01 -20.57
CA LYS A 63 3.76 1.08 -21.54
C LYS A 63 3.04 0.58 -22.79
N ASN A 64 3.51 -0.51 -23.40
CA ASN A 64 3.07 -0.93 -24.73
C ASN A 64 1.93 -1.94 -24.69
N LYS A 65 1.95 -2.88 -23.74
CA LYS A 65 1.01 -4.00 -23.66
C LYS A 65 -0.13 -3.73 -22.69
N TYR A 66 0.16 -3.30 -21.47
CA TYR A 66 -0.87 -3.27 -20.41
C TYR A 66 -1.62 -1.93 -20.32
N ALA A 67 -0.91 -0.82 -20.17
CA ALA A 67 -1.52 0.50 -19.94
C ALA A 67 -2.51 0.94 -21.05
N PRO A 68 -2.25 0.71 -22.36
CA PRO A 68 -3.21 1.02 -23.43
C PRO A 68 -4.52 0.22 -23.35
N ASN A 69 -4.49 -0.94 -22.68
CA ASN A 69 -5.62 -1.87 -22.58
C ASN A 69 -6.42 -1.68 -21.27
N ASN A 70 -6.57 -0.44 -20.80
CA ASN A 70 -7.30 -0.09 -19.57
C ASN A 70 -6.75 -0.82 -18.32
N SER A 71 -5.42 -0.92 -18.21
CA SER A 71 -4.75 -1.46 -17.04
C SER A 71 -4.15 -0.34 -16.21
N ILE A 72 -4.14 -0.49 -14.89
CA ILE A 72 -3.55 0.49 -13.97
C ILE A 72 -2.36 -0.11 -13.20
N LEU A 73 -1.39 0.74 -12.90
CA LEU A 73 -0.24 0.39 -12.08
C LEU A 73 -0.37 0.99 -10.68
N VAL A 74 -0.20 0.16 -9.66
CA VAL A 74 -0.22 0.53 -8.25
C VAL A 74 1.07 0.06 -7.60
N TYR A 75 1.70 0.93 -6.82
CA TYR A 75 2.76 0.51 -5.91
C TYR A 75 2.23 0.40 -4.48
N ALA A 76 2.57 -0.68 -3.78
CA ALA A 76 2.18 -0.92 -2.40
C ALA A 76 3.41 -1.13 -1.50
N THR A 77 3.93 -0.04 -0.93
CA THR A 77 5.23 -0.03 -0.28
C THR A 77 5.16 0.35 1.21
N GLY A 78 6.12 -0.16 1.98
CA GLY A 78 6.39 0.30 3.35
C GLY A 78 7.01 1.69 3.42
N ARG A 79 7.49 2.23 2.29
CA ARG A 79 8.09 3.57 2.21
C ARG A 79 7.06 4.66 2.53
N SER A 80 7.51 5.67 3.29
CA SER A 80 6.84 6.98 3.36
C SER A 80 6.92 7.68 2.00
N MET A 81 6.08 8.70 1.78
CA MET A 81 6.13 9.50 0.56
C MET A 81 7.54 10.04 0.28
N THR A 82 8.23 10.54 1.31
CA THR A 82 9.60 11.04 1.21
C THR A 82 10.59 9.94 0.77
N ARG A 83 10.49 8.73 1.34
CA ARG A 83 11.34 7.59 0.94
C ARG A 83 11.00 7.07 -0.46
N TYR A 84 9.74 7.18 -0.89
CA TYR A 84 9.34 6.90 -2.27
C TYR A 84 9.99 7.91 -3.23
N GLU A 85 9.92 9.21 -2.94
CA GLU A 85 10.58 10.24 -3.77
C GLU A 85 12.10 10.01 -3.86
N MET A 86 12.76 9.59 -2.77
CA MET A 86 14.17 9.18 -2.79
C MET A 86 14.41 7.98 -3.71
N ALA A 87 13.55 6.96 -3.68
CA ALA A 87 13.65 5.79 -4.58
C ALA A 87 13.58 6.20 -6.06
N THR A 88 12.75 7.18 -6.42
CA THR A 88 12.64 7.64 -7.82
C THR A 88 13.94 8.29 -8.33
N LYS A 89 14.77 8.83 -7.43
CA LYS A 89 16.10 9.38 -7.77
C LYS A 89 17.14 8.27 -7.93
N GLU A 90 17.06 7.24 -7.10
CA GLU A 90 17.94 6.05 -7.18
C GLU A 90 17.61 5.19 -8.41
N TYR A 91 16.33 5.11 -8.79
CA TYR A 91 15.82 4.36 -9.93
C TYR A 91 15.10 5.30 -10.91
N PRO A 92 15.83 6.04 -11.77
CA PRO A 92 15.25 7.03 -12.70
C PRO A 92 14.35 6.40 -13.78
N ASN A 93 14.42 5.08 -13.98
CA ASN A 93 13.52 4.34 -14.88
C ASN A 93 12.21 3.90 -14.20
N LEU A 94 12.06 4.12 -12.89
CA LEU A 94 10.83 3.82 -12.17
C LEU A 94 9.68 4.65 -12.72
N LEU A 95 8.60 3.98 -13.11
CA LEU A 95 7.37 4.62 -13.57
C LEU A 95 6.71 5.38 -12.42
N LYS A 96 6.17 6.56 -12.71
CA LYS A 96 5.14 7.15 -11.84
C LYS A 96 3.90 6.26 -11.93
N PRO A 97 3.39 5.65 -10.84
CA PRO A 97 2.24 4.76 -10.88
C PRO A 97 0.95 5.58 -11.03
N ASP A 98 -0.19 4.92 -11.26
CA ASP A 98 -1.50 5.57 -11.21
C ASP A 98 -1.96 5.81 -9.76
N ILE A 99 -1.62 4.87 -8.86
CA ILE A 99 -1.92 4.90 -7.43
C ILE A 99 -0.68 4.46 -6.64
N LEU A 100 -0.44 5.10 -5.50
CA LEU A 100 0.62 4.73 -4.57
C LEU A 100 0.03 4.53 -3.18
N ILE A 101 0.25 3.34 -2.64
CA ILE A 101 -0.02 3.00 -1.24
C ILE A 101 1.31 3.11 -0.49
N CYS A 102 1.35 3.95 0.53
CA CYS A 102 2.54 4.25 1.33
C CYS A 102 2.40 3.74 2.78
N LYS A 103 3.54 3.71 3.49
CA LYS A 103 3.61 3.41 4.93
C LYS A 103 2.90 2.11 5.30
N ASP A 104 3.04 1.07 4.48
CA ASP A 104 2.40 -0.23 4.66
C ASP A 104 0.86 -0.15 4.68
N GLY A 105 0.26 0.72 3.86
CA GLY A 105 -1.20 0.79 3.72
C GLY A 105 -1.89 1.90 4.52
N VAL A 106 -1.12 2.83 5.08
CA VAL A 106 -1.68 3.93 5.87
C VAL A 106 -2.08 5.12 5.00
N GLU A 107 -1.38 5.37 3.90
CA GLU A 107 -1.68 6.47 2.98
C GLU A 107 -1.96 5.95 1.57
N ILE A 108 -2.93 6.54 0.88
CA ILE A 108 -3.27 6.22 -0.51
C ILE A 108 -3.26 7.52 -1.33
N PHE A 109 -2.36 7.57 -2.29
CA PHE A 109 -2.19 8.69 -3.22
C PHE A 109 -2.60 8.28 -4.63
N TRP A 110 -3.38 9.12 -5.30
CA TRP A 110 -3.75 8.97 -6.70
C TRP A 110 -2.93 9.97 -7.52
N PHE A 111 -2.18 9.47 -8.49
CA PHE A 111 -1.35 10.28 -9.39
C PHE A 111 -1.99 10.47 -10.78
N ASN A 112 -2.98 9.64 -11.12
CA ASN A 112 -3.74 9.77 -12.35
C ASN A 112 -4.99 10.65 -12.13
N LYS A 113 -4.95 11.89 -12.62
CA LYS A 113 -6.04 12.87 -12.46
C LYS A 113 -7.38 12.37 -12.99
N HIS A 114 -7.39 11.75 -14.16
CA HIS A 114 -8.61 11.26 -14.77
C HIS A 114 -9.23 10.11 -13.96
N LEU A 115 -8.39 9.17 -13.51
CA LEU A 115 -8.85 8.08 -12.67
C LEU A 115 -9.40 8.59 -11.33
N ALA A 116 -8.72 9.55 -10.70
CA ALA A 116 -9.17 10.21 -9.48
C ALA A 116 -10.55 10.88 -9.65
N GLN A 117 -10.80 11.54 -10.78
CA GLN A 117 -12.12 12.10 -11.11
C GLN A 117 -13.19 11.01 -11.22
N LEU A 118 -12.91 9.93 -11.96
CA LEU A 118 -13.86 8.83 -12.17
C LEU A 118 -14.33 8.17 -10.85
N VAL A 119 -13.42 8.00 -9.87
CA VAL A 119 -13.74 7.35 -8.58
C VAL A 119 -14.41 8.30 -7.57
N GLN A 120 -14.38 9.62 -7.82
CA GLN A 120 -15.09 10.62 -7.00
C GLN A 120 -16.50 10.89 -7.52
N GLU A 121 -16.69 10.92 -8.84
CA GLU A 121 -17.99 11.19 -9.48
C GLU A 121 -19.03 10.08 -9.26
N LYS A 122 -18.58 8.85 -8.98
CA LYS A 122 -19.45 7.69 -8.87
C LYS A 122 -19.45 7.14 -7.44
N PRO A 123 -20.63 6.98 -6.80
CA PRO A 123 -20.71 6.41 -5.47
C PRO A 123 -20.27 4.94 -5.46
N VAL A 124 -19.55 4.54 -4.42
CA VAL A 124 -19.06 3.16 -4.23
C VAL A 124 -20.24 2.19 -4.14
N PRO A 125 -20.37 1.19 -5.04
CA PRO A 125 -21.49 0.25 -5.01
C PRO A 125 -21.56 -0.56 -3.71
N GLY A 126 -22.76 -0.72 -3.14
CA GLY A 126 -23.01 -1.57 -1.96
C GLY A 126 -22.83 -0.87 -0.60
N PHE A 127 -22.19 0.31 -0.59
CA PHE A 127 -22.39 1.28 0.47
C PHE A 127 -23.54 2.17 -0.01
N GLY A 128 -24.73 2.02 0.57
CA GLY A 128 -25.84 2.93 0.27
C GLY A 128 -25.46 4.38 0.57
N ASN A 129 -26.41 5.29 0.50
CA ASN A 129 -26.21 6.71 0.86
C ASN A 129 -25.58 6.91 2.25
N SER A 130 -25.29 5.89 3.07
CA SER A 130 -24.59 5.97 4.36
C SER A 130 -23.14 6.45 4.27
N ILE A 131 -22.34 6.09 3.25
CA ILE A 131 -21.03 6.75 3.04
C ILE A 131 -21.27 8.19 2.58
N PHE A 132 -22.28 8.42 1.73
CA PHE A 132 -22.67 9.76 1.33
C PHE A 132 -23.10 10.62 2.53
N TYR A 133 -23.82 10.05 3.51
CA TYR A 133 -24.22 10.67 4.77
C TYR A 133 -23.05 10.82 5.74
N PHE A 134 -22.08 9.90 5.75
CA PHE A 134 -20.84 10.03 6.51
C PHE A 134 -19.97 11.18 5.94
N TYR A 135 -19.88 11.27 4.61
CA TYR A 135 -19.34 12.42 3.87
C TYR A 135 -20.14 13.70 4.14
N PHE A 136 -21.48 13.63 4.23
CA PHE A 136 -22.35 14.79 4.43
C PHE A 136 -22.34 15.32 5.88
N PHE A 137 -22.17 14.44 6.88
CA PHE A 137 -22.05 14.83 8.28
C PHE A 137 -20.64 15.34 8.63
N PHE A 138 -19.59 14.80 8.00
CA PHE A 138 -18.23 15.36 8.03
C PHE A 138 -18.00 16.33 6.87
N ASN A 139 -18.89 17.31 6.76
CA ASN A 139 -18.82 18.44 5.82
C ASN A 139 -17.65 19.39 6.17
N TYR A 140 -16.42 18.89 6.08
CA TYR A 140 -15.17 19.66 6.05
C TYR A 140 -14.01 18.89 5.39
N CYS A 141 -14.20 17.65 4.91
CA CYS A 141 -13.27 17.05 3.96
C CYS A 141 -13.55 17.66 2.58
N TYR A 142 -12.95 18.82 2.33
CA TYR A 142 -12.89 19.54 1.05
C TYR A 142 -13.20 18.61 -0.14
N GLU A 143 -14.30 18.87 -0.83
CA GLU A 143 -14.31 18.68 -2.28
C GLU A 143 -13.09 19.45 -2.80
N MET A 144 -11.96 18.78 -3.00
CA MET A 144 -10.89 19.38 -3.79
C MET A 144 -11.48 19.51 -5.18
N LYS A 145 -11.95 20.71 -5.51
CA LYS A 145 -12.14 21.11 -6.89
C LYS A 145 -10.82 20.81 -7.57
N PHE A 146 -10.81 19.83 -8.47
CA PHE A 146 -9.63 19.49 -9.24
C PHE A 146 -9.12 20.78 -9.88
N ASP A 147 -7.94 21.23 -9.48
CA ASP A 147 -7.36 22.39 -10.11
C ASP A 147 -7.09 22.04 -11.57
N ASN A 148 -7.85 22.65 -12.47
CA ASN A 148 -7.71 22.44 -13.91
C ASN A 148 -6.37 22.99 -14.42
N GLY A 149 -5.69 23.85 -13.66
CA GLY A 149 -4.37 24.40 -13.98
C GLY A 149 -3.18 23.52 -13.56
N THR A 150 -3.38 22.52 -12.69
CA THR A 150 -2.29 21.61 -12.31
C THR A 150 -1.97 20.67 -13.48
N GLU A 151 -0.74 20.75 -13.95
CA GLU A 151 -0.18 19.86 -14.98
C GLU A 151 -0.34 18.38 -14.58
N PRO A 152 -0.77 17.48 -15.50
CA PRO A 152 -1.05 16.08 -15.16
C PRO A 152 0.12 15.35 -14.48
N HIS A 153 1.36 15.72 -14.81
CA HIS A 153 2.56 15.11 -14.25
C HIS A 153 2.86 15.55 -12.80
N GLN A 154 2.25 16.63 -12.33
CA GLN A 154 2.36 17.14 -10.95
C GLN A 154 1.13 16.78 -10.09
N PHE A 155 0.09 16.20 -10.70
CA PHE A 155 -1.13 15.85 -10.01
C PHE A 155 -0.87 14.83 -8.89
N LEU A 156 -1.45 15.11 -7.71
CA LEU A 156 -1.43 14.28 -6.54
C LEU A 156 -2.73 14.48 -5.76
N TRP A 157 -3.44 13.41 -5.47
CA TRP A 157 -4.60 13.44 -4.59
C TRP A 157 -4.46 12.41 -3.46
N LEU A 158 -4.46 12.87 -2.22
CA LEU A 158 -4.49 12.02 -1.02
C LEU A 158 -5.95 11.64 -0.71
N ASP A 159 -6.23 10.34 -0.65
CA ASP A 159 -7.59 9.83 -0.42
C ASP A 159 -8.02 10.00 1.04
N ARG A 160 -8.59 11.16 1.37
CA ARG A 160 -9.09 11.48 2.72
C ARG A 160 -10.25 10.58 3.19
N GLY A 161 -10.92 9.86 2.28
CA GLY A 161 -11.91 8.87 2.69
C GLY A 161 -11.24 7.66 3.37
N TRP A 162 -9.99 7.36 2.99
CA TRP A 162 -9.19 6.34 3.66
C TRP A 162 -8.80 6.78 5.07
N ASP A 163 -8.29 8.01 5.22
CA ASP A 163 -7.98 8.61 6.52
C ASP A 163 -9.17 8.54 7.48
N ALA A 164 -10.37 8.87 7.01
CA ALA A 164 -11.59 8.80 7.82
C ALA A 164 -11.91 7.36 8.28
N THR A 165 -11.60 6.36 7.46
CA THR A 165 -11.75 4.94 7.81
C THR A 165 -10.75 4.53 8.88
N LEU A 166 -9.50 4.99 8.76
CA LEU A 166 -8.44 4.71 9.73
C LEU A 166 -8.67 5.42 11.07
N GLN A 167 -9.20 6.64 11.05
CA GLN A 167 -9.45 7.46 12.23
C GLN A 167 -10.51 6.88 13.17
N ALA A 168 -11.46 6.08 12.66
CA ALA A 168 -12.63 5.64 13.41
C ALA A 168 -12.30 4.91 14.72
N ASP A 169 -11.22 4.13 14.74
CA ASP A 169 -10.79 3.32 15.89
C ASP A 169 -9.37 3.71 16.35
N TRP A 170 -8.90 4.93 16.04
CA TRP A 170 -7.52 5.37 16.28
C TRP A 170 -7.43 6.60 17.18
N ASN A 171 -6.59 6.53 18.21
CA ASN A 171 -6.26 7.66 19.07
C ASN A 171 -4.77 8.02 18.88
N GLN A 172 -4.51 9.06 18.09
CA GLN A 172 -3.14 9.46 17.74
C GLN A 172 -2.32 9.89 18.97
N GLU A 173 -2.90 10.69 19.86
CA GLU A 173 -2.21 11.20 21.05
C GLU A 173 -1.80 10.06 21.99
N PHE A 174 -2.71 9.10 22.21
CA PHE A 174 -2.40 7.92 23.01
C PHE A 174 -1.33 7.05 22.32
N ALA A 175 -1.42 6.83 21.02
CA ALA A 175 -0.43 6.06 20.28
C ALA A 175 0.98 6.69 20.38
N GLU A 176 1.09 8.01 20.22
CA GLU A 176 2.36 8.75 20.37
C GLU A 176 2.93 8.63 21.80
N SER A 177 2.06 8.61 22.81
CA SER A 177 2.49 8.40 24.20
C SER A 177 3.20 7.06 24.41
N LEU A 178 2.83 6.01 23.66
CA LEU A 178 3.46 4.69 23.74
C LEU A 178 4.92 4.72 23.24
N HIS A 179 5.19 5.45 22.16
CA HIS A 179 6.56 5.66 21.68
C HIS A 179 7.39 6.37 22.74
N HIS A 180 6.85 7.42 23.34
CA HIS A 180 7.55 8.18 24.38
C HIS A 180 7.81 7.32 25.64
N GLU A 181 6.84 6.53 26.08
CA GLU A 181 6.98 5.60 27.21
C GLU A 181 8.07 4.55 26.93
N TRP A 182 8.09 3.97 25.73
CA TRP A 182 9.13 3.02 25.34
C TRP A 182 10.53 3.66 25.35
N LYS A 183 10.66 4.85 24.73
CA LYS A 183 11.92 5.59 24.59
C LYS A 183 12.53 6.03 25.93
N GLN A 184 11.73 6.18 27.00
CA GLN A 184 12.26 6.51 28.32
C GLN A 184 13.14 5.40 28.91
N ASN A 185 12.85 4.15 28.56
CA ASN A 185 13.50 2.97 29.15
C ASN A 185 14.44 2.25 28.17
N HIS A 186 14.37 2.59 26.88
CA HIS A 186 15.11 1.90 25.82
C HIS A 186 15.83 2.88 24.90
N LYS A 187 17.02 2.47 24.44
CA LYS A 187 17.73 3.19 23.38
C LYS A 187 17.08 2.86 22.04
N LEU A 188 16.90 3.87 21.21
CA LEU A 188 16.42 3.71 19.84
C LEU A 188 17.61 3.72 18.89
N ALA A 189 17.60 2.82 17.91
CA ALA A 189 18.52 2.87 16.78
C ALA A 189 18.23 4.09 15.90
N ALA A 190 19.23 4.48 15.10
CA ALA A 190 19.10 5.62 14.21
C ALA A 190 18.05 5.38 13.13
N LEU A 191 17.25 6.40 12.83
CA LEU A 191 16.29 6.36 11.75
C LEU A 191 16.98 6.40 10.39
N PRO A 192 16.52 5.61 9.41
CA PRO A 192 16.90 5.78 8.01
C PRO A 192 16.43 7.15 7.51
N ALA A 193 17.23 7.76 6.62
CA ALA A 193 16.90 9.07 6.06
C ALA A 193 15.49 9.10 5.45
N GLY A 194 14.72 10.15 5.76
CA GLY A 194 13.34 10.33 5.29
C GLY A 194 12.28 9.49 6.01
N SER A 195 12.64 8.82 7.10
CA SER A 195 11.70 8.11 8.00
C SER A 195 11.38 8.97 9.22
N ASP A 196 10.23 8.69 9.84
CA ASP A 196 9.82 9.26 11.13
C ASP A 196 9.32 8.13 12.04
N PHE A 197 9.42 8.32 13.35
CA PHE A 197 8.81 7.44 14.33
C PHE A 197 7.33 7.75 14.55
N LEU A 198 6.93 9.01 14.44
CA LEU A 198 5.60 9.49 14.77
C LEU A 198 4.94 10.03 13.51
N GLU A 199 4.15 9.18 12.86
CA GLU A 199 3.39 9.55 11.68
C GLU A 199 1.88 9.48 11.98
N PRO A 200 1.05 10.25 11.25
CA PRO A 200 -0.40 10.06 11.34
C PRO A 200 -0.78 8.60 11.07
N PHE A 201 -1.56 8.01 11.98
CA PHE A 201 -2.01 6.61 11.94
C PHE A 201 -0.90 5.55 11.99
N ARG A 202 0.34 5.92 12.32
CA ARG A 202 1.44 4.96 12.50
C ARG A 202 2.46 5.50 13.49
N ILE A 203 2.69 4.76 14.56
CA ILE A 203 3.85 5.00 15.41
C ILE A 203 4.81 3.83 15.27
N ALA A 204 6.10 4.11 15.50
CA ALA A 204 7.14 3.12 15.40
C ALA A 204 8.27 3.36 16.40
N VAL A 205 9.02 2.31 16.67
CA VAL A 205 10.34 2.36 17.30
C VAL A 205 11.32 1.55 16.45
N MET A 206 12.59 1.95 16.47
CA MET A 206 13.66 1.20 15.82
C MET A 206 14.57 0.61 16.92
N THR A 207 14.71 -0.70 16.90
CA THR A 207 15.50 -1.48 17.85
C THR A 207 16.73 -2.09 17.17
N PHE A 208 17.68 -2.56 17.96
CA PHE A 208 18.93 -3.12 17.44
C PHE A 208 18.81 -4.62 17.15
N THR A 209 17.90 -5.32 17.82
CA THR A 209 17.67 -6.75 17.61
C THR A 209 16.19 -7.08 17.37
N MET A 210 15.96 -8.27 16.83
CA MET A 210 14.61 -8.82 16.61
C MET A 210 13.88 -9.02 17.95
N GLU A 211 14.59 -9.49 18.98
CA GLU A 211 14.04 -9.75 20.31
C GLU A 211 13.55 -8.45 20.96
N GLU A 212 14.30 -7.36 20.80
CA GLU A 212 13.86 -6.03 21.25
C GLU A 212 12.62 -5.56 20.49
N ALA A 213 12.53 -5.83 19.18
CA ALA A 213 11.36 -5.46 18.37
C ALA A 213 10.11 -6.26 18.77
N ILE A 214 10.27 -7.56 19.04
CA ILE A 214 9.20 -8.41 19.59
C ILE A 214 8.76 -7.86 20.95
N SER A 215 9.70 -7.53 21.84
CA SER A 215 9.38 -6.94 23.14
C SER A 215 8.63 -5.60 23.03
N ALA A 216 9.02 -4.75 22.06
CA ALA A 216 8.31 -3.50 21.78
C ALA A 216 6.88 -3.75 21.27
N GLN A 217 6.70 -4.72 20.37
CA GLN A 217 5.38 -5.13 19.87
C GLN A 217 4.48 -5.62 21.03
N GLU A 218 4.98 -6.50 21.89
CA GLU A 218 4.26 -7.01 23.06
C GLU A 218 3.90 -5.88 24.05
N PHE A 219 4.84 -4.96 24.28
CA PHE A 219 4.60 -3.76 25.08
C PHE A 219 3.44 -2.93 24.51
N PHE A 220 3.44 -2.65 23.20
CA PHE A 220 2.36 -1.89 22.58
C PHE A 220 1.01 -2.60 22.73
N LEU A 221 0.94 -3.90 22.44
CA LEU A 221 -0.27 -4.70 22.56
C LEU A 221 -0.85 -4.63 23.98
N LYS A 222 0.01 -4.84 24.99
CA LYS A 222 -0.39 -4.80 26.39
C LYS A 222 -0.91 -3.41 26.82
N ARG A 223 -0.21 -2.34 26.44
CA ARG A 223 -0.61 -0.97 26.80
C ARG A 223 -1.93 -0.57 26.15
N VAL A 224 -2.19 -1.02 24.91
CA VAL A 224 -3.48 -0.80 24.25
C VAL A 224 -4.61 -1.58 24.93
N GLU A 225 -4.35 -2.81 25.39
CA GLU A 225 -5.33 -3.58 26.18
C GLU A 225 -5.69 -2.86 27.48
N GLU A 226 -4.69 -2.38 28.23
CA GLU A 226 -4.89 -1.61 29.46
C GLU A 226 -5.67 -0.31 29.22
N TYR A 227 -5.35 0.41 28.14
CA TYR A 227 -6.10 1.60 27.70
C TYR A 227 -7.57 1.26 27.40
N ASN A 228 -7.82 0.20 26.64
CA ASN A 228 -9.18 -0.22 26.29
C ASN A 228 -10.01 -0.56 27.53
N LEU A 229 -9.42 -1.29 28.49
CA LEU A 229 -10.07 -1.59 29.78
C LEU A 229 -10.42 -0.32 30.56
N GLN A 230 -9.55 0.69 30.53
CA GLN A 230 -9.82 1.97 31.18
C GLN A 230 -10.95 2.73 30.47
N ILE A 231 -10.88 2.85 29.14
CA ILE A 231 -11.90 3.55 28.34
C ILE A 231 -13.28 2.90 28.52
N GLU A 232 -13.36 1.56 28.54
CA GLU A 232 -14.62 0.85 28.75
C GLU A 232 -15.23 1.15 30.13
N LYS A 233 -14.41 1.16 31.20
CA LYS A 233 -14.88 1.54 32.54
C LYS A 233 -15.43 2.97 32.56
N GLU A 234 -14.72 3.90 31.94
CA GLU A 234 -15.13 5.30 31.87
C GLU A 234 -16.43 5.46 31.06
N LEU A 235 -16.57 4.79 29.91
CA LEU A 235 -17.77 4.83 29.08
C LEU A 235 -18.99 4.20 29.77
N ASN A 236 -18.79 3.14 30.55
CA ASN A 236 -19.85 2.47 31.31
C ASN A 236 -20.31 3.30 32.52
N ALA A 237 -19.46 4.17 33.06
CA ALA A 237 -19.82 5.11 34.12
C ALA A 237 -20.59 6.36 33.62
N MET A 238 -20.65 6.58 32.29
CA MET A 238 -21.33 7.73 31.69
C MET A 238 -22.83 7.51 31.53
N SER A 239 -23.62 8.58 31.71
CA SER A 239 -25.03 8.61 31.30
C SER A 239 -25.16 8.51 29.77
N PRO A 240 -26.32 8.10 29.22
CA PRO A 240 -26.54 8.02 27.77
C PRO A 240 -26.25 9.32 27.02
N LEU A 241 -26.56 10.48 27.63
CA LEU A 241 -26.32 11.79 27.02
C LEU A 241 -24.82 12.14 26.99
N GLN A 242 -24.08 11.81 28.05
CA GLN A 242 -22.63 12.00 28.10
C GLN A 242 -21.94 11.08 27.10
N ARG A 243 -22.34 9.81 27.03
CA ARG A 243 -21.78 8.84 26.08
C ARG A 243 -21.97 9.27 24.63
N LYS A 244 -23.14 9.82 24.28
CA LYS A 244 -23.40 10.33 22.92
C LYS A 244 -22.52 11.54 22.52
N LYS A 245 -22.04 12.31 23.49
CA LYS A 245 -21.14 13.46 23.27
C LYS A 245 -19.66 13.12 23.45
N SER A 246 -19.34 11.92 23.95
CA SER A 246 -17.97 11.49 24.21
C SER A 246 -17.23 11.20 22.92
N THR A 247 -15.98 11.61 22.84
CA THR A 247 -15.03 11.21 21.80
C THR A 247 -14.20 9.99 22.21
N LYS A 248 -14.38 9.45 23.42
CA LYS A 248 -13.65 8.27 23.89
C LYS A 248 -14.15 7.02 23.17
N HIS A 249 -13.21 6.24 22.66
CA HIS A 249 -13.47 4.94 22.05
C HIS A 249 -12.29 4.00 22.34
N PRO A 250 -12.52 2.68 22.43
CA PRO A 250 -11.45 1.71 22.40
C PRO A 250 -10.61 1.89 21.12
N MET A 251 -9.31 1.59 21.22
CA MET A 251 -8.40 1.61 20.09
C MET A 251 -8.13 0.18 19.63
N LYS A 252 -8.33 -0.09 18.35
CA LYS A 252 -7.97 -1.37 17.73
C LYS A 252 -6.73 -1.18 16.87
N ILE A 253 -5.71 -1.99 17.12
CA ILE A 253 -4.44 -1.86 16.43
C ILE A 253 -4.04 -3.12 15.67
N HIS A 254 -3.23 -2.92 14.65
CA HIS A 254 -2.35 -3.94 14.10
C HIS A 254 -0.93 -3.60 14.55
N ALA A 255 -0.29 -4.52 15.28
CA ALA A 255 1.10 -4.39 15.72
C ALA A 255 1.97 -5.35 14.93
N PHE A 256 3.09 -4.89 14.40
CA PHE A 256 4.00 -5.71 13.60
C PHE A 256 5.45 -5.25 13.78
N TYR A 257 6.38 -6.12 13.42
CA TYR A 257 7.79 -5.78 13.34
C TYR A 257 8.38 -6.28 12.02
N CYS A 258 9.42 -5.60 11.54
CA CYS A 258 10.12 -5.98 10.32
C CYS A 258 11.56 -5.48 10.31
N ILE A 259 12.43 -6.15 9.55
CA ILE A 259 13.84 -5.78 9.45
C ILE A 259 14.05 -4.61 8.47
N GLU A 260 14.78 -3.59 8.89
CA GLU A 260 15.33 -2.56 7.99
C GLU A 260 16.64 -3.10 7.38
N ARG A 261 16.52 -3.80 6.25
CA ARG A 261 17.62 -4.53 5.60
C ARG A 261 18.86 -3.67 5.32
N ALA A 262 18.71 -2.36 5.13
CA ALA A 262 19.84 -1.46 4.90
C ALA A 262 20.74 -1.28 6.14
N SER A 263 20.20 -1.43 7.34
CA SER A 263 20.91 -1.20 8.61
C SER A 263 20.98 -2.42 9.52
N ASN A 264 20.25 -3.49 9.19
CA ASN A 264 20.01 -4.66 10.06
C ASN A 264 19.36 -4.34 11.41
N ASN A 265 18.82 -3.14 11.58
CA ASN A 265 17.96 -2.79 12.70
C ASN A 265 16.53 -3.28 12.44
N TRP A 266 15.70 -3.25 13.49
CA TRP A 266 14.34 -3.75 13.43
C TRP A 266 13.34 -2.67 13.77
N TRP A 267 12.30 -2.56 12.95
CA TRP A 267 11.14 -1.75 13.22
C TRP A 267 10.17 -2.54 14.10
N ALA A 268 9.57 -1.89 15.09
CA ALA A 268 8.32 -2.32 15.70
C ALA A 268 7.31 -1.18 15.58
N CYS A 269 6.16 -1.45 14.97
CA CYS A 269 5.17 -0.47 14.57
C CYS A 269 3.78 -0.85 15.10
N ILE A 270 2.95 0.16 15.35
CA ILE A 270 1.50 -0.03 15.42
C ILE A 270 0.79 0.96 14.49
N CYS A 271 -0.33 0.51 13.96
CA CYS A 271 -1.26 1.29 13.15
C CYS A 271 -2.70 0.85 13.46
N PRO A 272 -3.74 1.54 12.96
CA PRO A 272 -5.12 1.08 13.11
C PRO A 272 -5.28 -0.37 12.61
N ALA A 273 -6.13 -1.17 13.26
CA ALA A 273 -6.34 -2.57 12.88
C ALA A 273 -6.83 -2.76 11.43
N HIS A 274 -7.45 -1.73 10.85
CA HIS A 274 -7.92 -1.71 9.47
C HIS A 274 -6.92 -1.07 8.49
N ALA A 275 -5.72 -0.71 8.94
CA ALA A 275 -4.61 -0.37 8.04
C ALA A 275 -3.98 -1.65 7.45
N GLY A 276 -2.82 -1.53 6.80
CA GLY A 276 -2.14 -2.65 6.14
C GLY A 276 -2.35 -2.65 4.63
N LYS A 277 -1.38 -3.22 3.91
CA LYS A 277 -1.43 -3.31 2.43
C LYS A 277 -2.71 -3.99 1.96
N GLY A 278 -3.11 -5.11 2.56
CA GLY A 278 -4.34 -5.83 2.19
C GLY A 278 -5.62 -4.97 2.30
N CYS A 279 -5.80 -4.26 3.40
CA CYS A 279 -6.97 -3.41 3.61
C CYS A 279 -7.00 -2.22 2.63
N ALA A 280 -5.84 -1.60 2.37
CA ALA A 280 -5.69 -0.53 1.38
C ALA A 280 -5.99 -1.01 -0.05
N VAL A 281 -5.55 -2.22 -0.40
CA VAL A 281 -5.87 -2.86 -1.69
C VAL A 281 -7.37 -3.13 -1.83
N GLU A 282 -8.03 -3.63 -0.79
CA GLU A 282 -9.49 -3.81 -0.76
C GLU A 282 -10.25 -2.48 -0.87
N TRP A 283 -9.74 -1.42 -0.25
CA TRP A 283 -10.29 -0.07 -0.40
C TRP A 283 -10.22 0.40 -1.85
N ILE A 284 -9.05 0.26 -2.49
CA ILE A 284 -8.86 0.60 -3.90
C ILE A 284 -9.77 -0.25 -4.80
N ARG A 285 -9.92 -1.56 -4.54
CA ARG A 285 -10.84 -2.42 -5.30
C ARG A 285 -12.26 -1.86 -5.31
N LYS A 286 -12.76 -1.45 -4.13
CA LYS A 286 -14.09 -0.84 -3.98
C LYS A 286 -14.19 0.49 -4.73
N ARG A 287 -13.18 1.37 -4.59
CA ARG A 287 -13.10 2.65 -5.32
C ARG A 287 -13.12 2.46 -6.83
N LEU A 288 -12.47 1.40 -7.33
CA LEU A 288 -12.43 1.05 -8.75
C LEU A 288 -13.67 0.29 -9.26
N HIS A 289 -14.66 0.04 -8.39
CA HIS A 289 -15.92 -0.66 -8.68
C HIS A 289 -15.77 -2.12 -9.12
N HIS A 290 -14.69 -2.78 -8.72
CA HIS A 290 -14.57 -4.22 -8.92
C HIS A 290 -15.38 -4.97 -7.88
N LYS A 291 -16.13 -5.99 -8.30
CA LYS A 291 -16.92 -6.84 -7.39
C LYS A 291 -16.06 -7.82 -6.59
N ASN A 292 -14.98 -8.31 -7.18
CA ASN A 292 -14.03 -9.28 -6.62
C ASN A 292 -12.59 -8.94 -7.06
N GLY A 293 -11.61 -9.74 -6.65
CA GLY A 293 -10.19 -9.55 -6.94
C GLY A 293 -9.68 -10.11 -8.27
N GLU A 294 -10.52 -10.65 -9.15
CA GLU A 294 -10.05 -11.48 -10.28
C GLU A 294 -9.26 -10.69 -11.34
N ASN A 295 -9.39 -9.36 -11.36
CA ASN A 295 -8.60 -8.47 -12.21
C ASN A 295 -7.34 -7.93 -11.52
N PHE A 296 -7.04 -8.37 -10.29
CA PHE A 296 -5.94 -7.88 -9.50
C PHE A 296 -4.81 -8.89 -9.49
N VAL A 297 -3.61 -8.40 -9.81
CA VAL A 297 -2.35 -9.12 -9.62
C VAL A 297 -1.59 -8.39 -8.53
N VAL A 298 -1.30 -9.08 -7.42
CA VAL A 298 -0.61 -8.53 -6.25
C VAL A 298 0.75 -9.21 -6.11
N CYS A 299 1.84 -8.44 -6.03
CA CYS A 299 3.21 -8.95 -6.00
C CYS A 299 3.92 -8.56 -4.70
N GLY A 300 4.66 -9.50 -4.10
CA GLY A 300 5.43 -9.25 -2.87
C GLY A 300 6.61 -10.22 -2.68
N ASP A 301 7.50 -9.88 -1.74
CA ASP A 301 8.68 -10.66 -1.36
C ASP A 301 8.68 -11.08 0.12
N SER A 302 7.92 -10.43 1.00
CA SER A 302 8.10 -10.66 2.44
C SER A 302 6.83 -10.61 3.27
N GLY A 303 6.97 -10.80 4.59
CA GLY A 303 5.84 -10.98 5.51
C GLY A 303 4.85 -9.83 5.54
N ASN A 304 5.30 -8.58 5.34
CA ASN A 304 4.40 -7.42 5.27
C ASN A 304 3.48 -7.44 4.03
N ASP A 305 3.82 -8.23 3.01
CA ASP A 305 3.01 -8.41 1.80
C ASP A 305 1.91 -9.47 1.97
N ILE A 306 2.02 -10.37 2.96
CA ILE A 306 1.06 -11.47 3.18
C ILE A 306 -0.38 -10.94 3.22
N SER A 307 -0.61 -9.78 3.85
CA SER A 307 -1.95 -9.21 3.97
C SER A 307 -2.63 -8.93 2.61
N MET A 308 -1.88 -8.53 1.58
CA MET A 308 -2.42 -8.35 0.23
C MET A 308 -2.37 -9.64 -0.60
N LEU A 309 -1.34 -10.48 -0.41
CA LEU A 309 -1.17 -11.75 -1.13
C LEU A 309 -2.21 -12.82 -0.70
N SER A 310 -2.78 -12.70 0.49
CA SER A 310 -3.79 -13.60 1.06
C SER A 310 -5.23 -13.19 0.74
N LEU A 311 -5.44 -12.10 0.01
CA LEU A 311 -6.79 -11.65 -0.32
C LEU A 311 -7.51 -12.67 -1.21
N PRO A 312 -8.78 -13.02 -0.90
CA PRO A 312 -9.49 -14.05 -1.62
C PRO A 312 -9.85 -13.63 -3.05
N ASN A 313 -9.62 -14.53 -4.01
CA ASN A 313 -9.84 -14.31 -5.44
C ASN A 313 -8.92 -13.26 -6.10
N TYR A 314 -7.79 -12.95 -5.47
CA TYR A 314 -6.71 -12.16 -6.06
C TYR A 314 -5.63 -13.07 -6.65
N HIS A 315 -4.87 -12.59 -7.63
CA HIS A 315 -3.75 -13.33 -8.20
C HIS A 315 -2.44 -12.89 -7.56
N ALA A 316 -1.99 -13.65 -6.57
CA ALA A 316 -0.77 -13.43 -5.82
C ALA A 316 0.46 -13.96 -6.55
N VAL A 317 1.42 -13.07 -6.78
CA VAL A 317 2.75 -13.36 -7.32
C VAL A 317 3.77 -13.22 -6.19
N ILE A 318 4.44 -14.31 -5.88
CA ILE A 318 5.54 -14.32 -4.93
C ILE A 318 6.84 -14.38 -5.73
N VAL A 319 7.70 -13.36 -5.57
CA VAL A 319 8.98 -13.33 -6.29
C VAL A 319 9.95 -14.38 -5.74
N ARG A 320 10.81 -14.96 -6.58
CA ARG A 320 11.68 -16.07 -6.18
C ARG A 320 12.58 -15.75 -4.98
N ASN A 321 13.02 -14.50 -4.86
CA ASN A 321 13.85 -14.01 -3.75
C ASN A 321 13.06 -13.68 -2.47
N CYS A 322 11.85 -14.23 -2.32
CA CYS A 322 11.04 -14.02 -1.14
C CYS A 322 11.74 -14.46 0.17
N SER A 323 11.32 -13.84 1.27
CA SER A 323 11.78 -14.22 2.60
C SER A 323 11.29 -15.61 2.98
N ARG A 324 11.96 -16.21 3.99
CA ARG A 324 11.61 -17.54 4.46
C ARG A 324 10.16 -17.61 4.97
N GLU A 325 9.70 -16.57 5.66
CA GLU A 325 8.34 -16.51 6.20
C GLU A 325 7.28 -16.56 5.09
N LEU A 326 7.51 -15.89 3.95
CA LEU A 326 6.58 -15.87 2.83
C LEU A 326 6.65 -17.18 2.04
N GLN A 327 7.83 -17.80 1.98
CA GLN A 327 7.98 -19.14 1.42
C GLN A 327 7.22 -20.18 2.25
N ASP A 328 7.34 -20.15 3.58
CA ASP A 328 6.61 -21.07 4.47
C ASP A 328 5.08 -20.82 4.36
N TYR A 329 4.66 -19.56 4.24
CA TYR A 329 3.26 -19.21 3.93
C TYR A 329 2.80 -19.82 2.59
N TYR A 330 3.57 -19.66 1.50
CA TYR A 330 3.26 -20.27 0.21
C TYR A 330 3.14 -21.79 0.33
N GLU A 331 4.06 -22.45 1.03
CA GLU A 331 4.04 -23.91 1.15
C GLU A 331 2.80 -24.43 1.87
N ALA A 332 2.34 -23.71 2.90
CA ALA A 332 1.15 -24.05 3.67
C ALA A 332 -0.18 -23.91 2.90
N HIS A 333 -0.24 -23.11 1.83
CA HIS A 333 -1.48 -22.83 1.06
C HIS A 333 -1.48 -23.54 -0.29
N GLY A 334 -1.31 -24.87 -0.25
CA GLY A 334 -1.22 -25.73 -1.44
C GLY A 334 -2.43 -25.63 -2.37
N GLU A 335 -3.62 -25.39 -1.83
CA GLU A 335 -4.89 -25.25 -2.54
C GLU A 335 -4.96 -24.02 -3.44
N LEU A 336 -4.19 -22.98 -3.15
CA LEU A 336 -4.15 -21.74 -3.94
C LEU A 336 -3.13 -21.81 -5.09
N LYS A 337 -2.15 -22.73 -5.00
CA LYS A 337 -1.01 -22.81 -5.91
C LYS A 337 -1.45 -23.05 -7.36
N GLY A 338 -0.97 -22.20 -8.26
CA GLY A 338 -1.26 -22.23 -9.68
C GLY A 338 -2.63 -21.67 -10.09
N GLN A 339 -3.59 -21.55 -9.17
CA GLN A 339 -4.87 -20.89 -9.45
C GLN A 339 -4.82 -19.41 -9.09
N TYR A 340 -4.53 -19.11 -7.82
CA TYR A 340 -4.50 -17.75 -7.27
C TYR A 340 -3.13 -17.36 -6.72
N MET A 341 -2.22 -18.31 -6.53
CA MET A 341 -0.88 -18.04 -5.99
C MET A 341 0.20 -18.66 -6.87
N TYR A 342 1.19 -17.87 -7.25
CA TYR A 342 2.29 -18.31 -8.10
C TYR A 342 3.64 -17.88 -7.51
N LEU A 343 4.46 -18.87 -7.15
CA LEU A 343 5.88 -18.65 -6.84
C LEU A 343 6.67 -18.67 -8.14
N THR A 344 7.24 -17.51 -8.47
CA THR A 344 8.00 -17.31 -9.70
C THR A 344 9.37 -18.00 -9.65
N LYS A 345 9.97 -18.22 -10.83
CA LYS A 345 11.34 -18.71 -10.96
C LYS A 345 12.36 -17.57 -10.92
N ALA A 346 11.97 -16.40 -11.43
CA ALA A 346 12.82 -15.22 -11.47
C ALA A 346 12.67 -14.33 -10.23
N ASN A 347 13.70 -13.51 -9.99
CA ASN A 347 13.74 -12.56 -8.89
C ASN A 347 13.21 -11.19 -9.32
N ARG A 348 12.73 -10.41 -8.35
CA ARG A 348 12.41 -8.98 -8.48
C ARG A 348 11.58 -8.65 -9.75
N THR A 349 11.99 -7.63 -10.52
CA THR A 349 11.37 -7.20 -11.79
C THR A 349 11.00 -8.35 -12.71
N HIS A 350 11.93 -9.27 -12.96
CA HIS A 350 11.68 -10.40 -13.84
C HIS A 350 10.62 -11.34 -13.24
N GLY A 351 10.64 -11.55 -11.93
CA GLY A 351 9.61 -12.33 -11.22
C GLY A 351 8.23 -11.68 -11.32
N VAL A 352 8.13 -10.36 -11.11
CA VAL A 352 6.88 -9.61 -11.30
C VAL A 352 6.34 -9.78 -12.71
N MET A 353 7.19 -9.64 -13.73
CA MET A 353 6.79 -9.81 -15.13
C MET A 353 6.41 -11.26 -15.46
N GLU A 354 7.16 -12.24 -14.98
CA GLU A 354 6.86 -13.67 -15.11
C GLU A 354 5.48 -14.00 -14.53
N GLY A 355 5.20 -13.51 -13.31
CA GLY A 355 3.91 -13.73 -12.66
C GLY A 355 2.75 -13.04 -13.38
N LEU A 356 2.98 -11.82 -13.88
CA LEU A 356 1.99 -11.10 -14.66
C LEU A 356 1.65 -11.83 -15.97
N GLU A 357 2.66 -12.37 -16.66
CA GLU A 357 2.45 -13.19 -17.86
C GLU A 357 1.76 -14.52 -17.55
N TYR A 358 2.16 -15.19 -16.47
CA TYR A 358 1.57 -16.45 -16.01
C TYR A 358 0.05 -16.33 -15.84
N PHE A 359 -0.39 -15.29 -15.13
CA PHE A 359 -1.82 -15.03 -14.93
C PHE A 359 -2.48 -14.43 -16.17
N GLY A 360 -1.77 -13.56 -16.90
CA GLY A 360 -2.24 -12.98 -18.16
C GLY A 360 -2.67 -14.03 -19.18
N HIS A 361 -1.87 -15.09 -19.39
CA HIS A 361 -2.24 -16.15 -20.31
C HIS A 361 -3.48 -16.93 -19.88
N ARG A 362 -3.68 -17.13 -18.58
CA ARG A 362 -4.81 -17.89 -18.01
C ARG A 362 -6.11 -17.11 -18.00
N ILE A 363 -6.03 -15.80 -17.82
CA ILE A 363 -7.18 -14.91 -17.58
C ILE A 363 -7.48 -14.04 -18.82
N SER A 364 -6.65 -14.12 -19.87
CA SER A 364 -6.70 -13.33 -21.12
C SER A 364 -8.09 -13.17 -21.75
N LYS A 365 -8.97 -14.18 -21.65
CA LYS A 365 -10.35 -14.11 -22.18
C LYS A 365 -11.23 -13.08 -21.45
N SER A 366 -11.02 -12.82 -20.16
CA SER A 366 -11.76 -11.80 -19.40
C SER A 366 -11.06 -10.43 -19.40
N TRP A 367 -9.74 -10.40 -19.56
CA TRP A 367 -8.97 -9.15 -19.59
C TRP A 367 -8.96 -8.47 -20.97
N THR A 368 -9.20 -9.20 -22.08
CA THR A 368 -9.26 -8.65 -23.46
C THR A 368 -8.08 -7.74 -23.82
N ILE A 369 -6.87 -8.14 -23.40
CA ILE A 369 -5.61 -7.47 -23.73
C ILE A 369 -5.15 -8.05 -25.06
N SER A 370 -4.97 -7.21 -26.08
CA SER A 370 -4.46 -7.65 -27.40
C SER A 370 -2.98 -8.05 -27.31
N GLU A 371 -2.59 -9.15 -27.96
CA GLU A 371 -1.19 -9.64 -28.00
C GLU A 371 -0.29 -8.89 -28.99
N ASN A 372 -0.66 -7.69 -29.43
CA ASN A 372 0.04 -6.97 -30.50
C ASN A 372 1.37 -6.35 -30.06
#